data_AF-A0A4V3HEJ0-F1
#
_entry.id   AF-A0A4V3HEJ0-F1
#
_cell.length_a   1.000
_cell.length_b   1.000
_cell.length_c   1.000
_cell.angle_alpha   90.00
_cell.angle_beta   90.00
_cell.angle_gamma   90.00
#
_symmetry.space_group_name_H-M   'P 1'
#
loop_
_entity.id
_entity.type
_entity.pdbx_description
1 polymer ?
#
loop_
_entity_poly.entity_id
_entity_poly.type
_entity_poly.pdbx_seq_one_letter_code
_entity_poly.pdbx_strand_id
1 'polypeptide(L)' 'MMNVYKVFAYKTMYEVFAKKPKVLLTPPLGSAKEAEAFAKQEMPDSFLVQVQLFQRA' A
#
# COMPACT_ATOMS: atom_id res chain seq x y z
N MET A 1 4.94 -16.76 -8.31
CA MET A 1 5.22 -16.86 -6.86
C MET A 1 4.36 -15.84 -6.14
N MET A 2 3.74 -16.21 -5.02
CA MET A 2 2.96 -15.27 -4.20
C MET A 2 3.92 -14.45 -3.32
N ASN A 3 3.69 -13.14 -3.28
CA ASN A 3 4.55 -12.16 -2.61
C ASN A 3 3.74 -11.33 -1.61
N VAL A 4 4.37 -10.96 -0.51
CA VAL A 4 3.81 -9.99 0.44
C VAL A 4 4.23 -8.60 -0.01
N TYR A 5 3.31 -7.64 0.03
CA TYR A 5 3.60 -6.25 -0.31
C TYR A 5 3.36 -5.36 0.90
N LYS A 6 4.19 -4.33 1.02
CA LYS A 6 4.02 -3.20 1.91
C LYS A 6 3.32 -2.08 1.16
N VAL A 7 2.15 -1.70 1.65
CA VAL A 7 1.30 -0.66 1.10
C VAL A 7 1.46 0.60 1.95
N PHE A 8 1.66 1.72 1.31
CA PHE A 8 1.69 3.05 1.90
C PHE A 8 0.52 3.84 1.32
N ALA A 9 -0.48 4.11 2.13
CA ALA A 9 -1.67 4.86 1.74
C ALA A 9 -1.70 6.23 2.40
N TYR A 10 -1.94 7.27 1.61
CA TYR A 10 -2.04 8.66 2.03
C TYR A 10 -3.46 9.14 1.77
N LYS A 11 -4.12 9.74 2.74
CA LYS A 11 -5.46 10.33 2.60
C LYS A 11 -5.43 11.74 2.03
N THR A 12 -4.34 12.47 2.25
CA THR A 12 -4.22 13.87 1.83
C THR A 12 -2.86 14.17 1.23
N MET A 13 -2.78 15.24 0.43
CA MET A 13 -1.51 15.81 -0.03
C MET A 13 -0.58 16.18 1.14
N TYR A 14 -1.13 16.66 2.26
CA TYR A 14 -0.33 16.99 3.45
C TYR A 14 0.41 15.75 3.99
N GLU A 15 -0.26 14.59 4.07
CA GLU A 15 0.37 13.35 4.52
C GLU A 15 1.49 12.90 3.59
N VAL A 16 1.37 13.17 2.29
CA VAL A 16 2.44 12.90 1.30
C VAL A 16 3.66 13.77 1.62
N PHE A 17 3.49 15.08 1.78
CA PHE A 17 4.59 16.00 2.10
C PHE A 17 5.22 15.72 3.47
N ALA A 18 4.38 15.40 4.47
CA ALA A 18 4.83 15.05 5.81
C ALA A 18 5.43 13.63 5.91
N LYS A 19 5.37 12.84 4.82
CA LYS A 19 5.79 11.43 4.76
C LYS A 19 5.17 10.59 5.89
N LYS A 20 3.87 10.79 6.12
CA LYS A 20 3.08 10.06 7.13
C LYS A 20 2.02 9.16 6.49
N PRO A 21 2.41 8.11 5.74
CA PRO A 21 1.45 7.15 5.22
C PRO A 21 0.87 6.29 6.34
N LYS A 22 -0.37 5.83 6.14
CA LYS A 22 -0.85 4.63 6.81
C LYS A 22 -0.23 3.42 6.12
N VAL A 23 0.45 2.59 6.89
CA VAL A 23 1.19 1.43 6.37
C VAL A 23 0.41 0.16 6.64
N LEU A 24 0.26 -0.67 5.61
CA LEU A 24 -0.41 -1.97 5.67
C LEU A 24 0.47 -3.04 5.01
N LEU A 25 0.35 -4.29 5.47
CA LEU A 25 0.92 -5.45 4.80
C LEU A 25 -0.21 -6.21 4.13
N THR A 26 -0.03 -6.56 2.87
CA THR A 26 -1.00 -7.39 2.15
C THR A 26 -0.87 -8.85 2.57
N PRO A 27 -1.92 -9.65 2.39
CA PRO A 27 -1.75 -11.10 2.27
C PRO A 27 -0.75 -11.45 1.14
N PRO A 28 -0.29 -12.71 1.04
CA PRO A 28 0.46 -13.17 -0.12
C PRO A 28 -0.39 -13.03 -1.39
N LEU A 29 0.04 -12.17 -2.31
CA LEU A 29 -0.66 -11.84 -3.55
C LEU A 29 0.19 -12.18 -4.77
N GLY A 30 -0.47 -12.43 -5.89
CA GLY A 30 0.19 -12.81 -7.14
C GLY A 30 0.88 -11.63 -7.82
N SER A 31 0.42 -10.40 -7.57
CA SER A 31 0.87 -9.21 -8.29
C SER A 31 0.78 -7.93 -7.44
N ALA A 32 1.59 -6.92 -7.80
CA ALA A 32 1.49 -5.59 -7.21
C ALA A 32 0.13 -4.92 -7.47
N LYS A 33 -0.53 -5.27 -8.58
CA LYS A 33 -1.86 -4.77 -8.94
C LYS A 33 -2.95 -5.27 -7.98
N GLU A 34 -2.86 -6.53 -7.53
CA GLU A 34 -3.74 -7.04 -6.48
C GLU A 34 -3.49 -6.34 -5.15
N ALA A 35 -2.23 -6.00 -4.85
CA ALA A 35 -1.89 -5.25 -3.63
C ALA A 35 -2.44 -3.81 -3.64
N GLU A 36 -2.45 -3.15 -4.81
CA GLU A 36 -3.13 -1.86 -4.98
C GLU A 36 -4.66 -1.98 -4.83
N ALA A 37 -5.26 -3.04 -5.38
CA ALA A 37 -6.69 -3.29 -5.24
C ALA A 37 -7.08 -3.52 -3.77
N PHE A 38 -6.28 -4.31 -3.05
CA PHE A 38 -6.43 -4.52 -1.61
C PHE A 38 -6.31 -3.20 -0.83
N ALA A 39 -5.31 -2.38 -1.15
CA ALA A 39 -5.12 -1.07 -0.52
C ALA A 39 -6.34 -0.14 -0.70
N LYS A 40 -6.93 -0.12 -1.90
CA LYS A 40 -8.14 0.65 -2.20
C LYS A 40 -9.39 0.12 -1.51
N GLN A 41 -9.47 -1.18 -1.25
CA GLN A 41 -10.57 -1.78 -0.49
C GLN A 41 -10.48 -1.43 1.01
N GLU A 42 -9.28 -1.56 1.59
CA GLU A 42 -9.04 -1.23 3.00
C GLU A 42 -9.08 0.29 3.27
N MET A 43 -8.74 1.10 2.26
CA MET A 43 -8.70 2.56 2.34
C MET A 43 -9.29 3.20 1.07
N PRO A 44 -10.61 3.22 0.90
CA PRO A 44 -11.25 3.79 -0.28
C PRO A 44 -11.05 5.30 -0.43
N ASP A 45 -10.91 6.02 0.69
CA ASP A 45 -10.63 7.45 0.78
C ASP A 45 -9.13 7.81 0.69
N SER A 46 -8.29 6.87 0.23
CA SER A 46 -6.88 7.15 -0.05
C SER A 46 -6.69 8.03 -1.30
N PHE A 47 -5.98 9.15 -1.15
CA PHE A 47 -5.56 10.04 -2.23
C PHE A 47 -4.43 9.42 -3.07
N LEU A 48 -3.45 8.81 -2.41
CA LEU A 48 -2.31 8.17 -3.06
C LEU A 48 -2.02 6.83 -2.39
N VAL A 49 -1.76 5.81 -3.20
CA VAL A 49 -1.33 4.48 -2.75
C VAL A 49 0.00 4.16 -3.42
N GLN A 50 0.98 3.76 -2.63
CA GLN A 50 2.27 3.26 -3.11
C GLN A 50 2.47 1.84 -2.60
N VAL A 51 2.84 0.93 -3.51
CA VAL A 51 3.06 -0.47 -3.20
C VAL A 51 4.53 -0.81 -3.36
N GLN A 52 5.10 -1.51 -2.38
CA GLN A 52 6.47 -1.96 -2.39
C GLN A 52 6.52 -3.45 -2.06
N LEU A 53 7.31 -4.23 -2.79
CA LEU A 53 7.54 -5.63 -2.45
C LEU A 53 8.15 -5.72 -1.04
N PHE A 54 7.56 -6.53 -0.16
CA PHE A 54 8.11 -6.75 1.16
C PHE A 54 9.26 -7.75 1.05
N GLN A 55 10.48 -7.22 1.01
CA GLN A 55 11.71 -7.99 1.15
C GLN A 55 12.17 -7.87 2.59
N ARG A 56 12.22 -9.00 3.30
CA ARG A 56 12.83 -9.06 4.62
C ARG A 56 14.34 -8.86 4.41
N ALA A 57 14.89 -7.78 4.97
CA ALA A 57 16.33 -7.51 4.93
C ALA A 57 17.10 -8.56 5.73
#